data_AF-A0A821XRJ8-F1
#
_entry.id   AF-A0A821XRJ8-F1
#
_cell.length_a   1.000
_cell.length_b   1.000
_cell.length_c   1.000
_cell.angle_alpha   90.00
_cell.angle_beta   90.00
_cell.angle_gamma   90.00
#
_symmetry.space_group_name_H-M   'P 1'
#
loop_
_entity.id
_entity.type
_entity.pdbx_description
1 polymer ?
#
loop_
_entity_poly.entity_id
_entity_poly.type
_entity_poly.pdbx_seq_one_letter_code
_entity_poly.pdbx_strand_id
1 'polypeptide(L)'
;MKNTFENFKKQKNKFTYDNLIQQFALLLFILGGRNCYEFLRLNLPAALPHVSNVELLMRNNEQRILECEFRFQLIKEYCQSNNCNYVLSSEDATRCISRIDYDAQSDSFIGFSSCLVNGLPQSNFFQTNKFDELKLWFDTFDKSAYIDLHMIQSVAPSSPPFILSAYGSNNKATATDVFKR
;
A
#
# COMPACT_ATOMS: atom_id res chain seq x y z
N MET A 1 -17.48 -1.12 -23.34
CA MET A 1 -18.02 0.12 -23.94
C MET A 1 -19.56 0.24 -23.91
N LYS A 2 -20.30 -0.72 -23.31
CA LYS A 2 -21.76 -0.63 -23.14
C LYS A 2 -22.18 0.43 -22.09
N ASN A 3 -21.40 0.59 -21.01
CA ASN A 3 -21.72 1.53 -19.93
C ASN A 3 -21.75 3.02 -20.29
N THR A 4 -20.93 3.48 -21.25
CA THR A 4 -20.80 4.92 -21.50
C THR A 4 -22.11 5.49 -22.07
N PHE A 5 -22.66 4.85 -23.10
CA PHE A 5 -23.93 5.24 -23.71
C PHE A 5 -25.12 5.10 -22.75
N GLU A 6 -25.09 4.11 -21.86
CA GLU A 6 -26.09 3.96 -20.81
C GLU A 6 -25.98 5.03 -19.74
N ASN A 7 -24.77 5.41 -19.33
CA ASN A 7 -24.54 6.48 -18.37
C ASN A 7 -24.97 7.84 -18.91
N PHE A 8 -24.80 8.11 -20.21
CA PHE A 8 -25.34 9.32 -20.84
C PHE A 8 -26.86 9.48 -20.70
N LYS A 9 -27.60 8.36 -20.55
CA LYS A 9 -29.06 8.39 -20.32
C LYS A 9 -29.42 8.62 -18.84
N LYS A 10 -28.45 8.53 -17.92
CA LYS A 10 -28.64 8.66 -16.47
C LYS A 10 -28.31 10.07 -16.01
N GLN A 11 -28.82 10.44 -14.84
CA GLN A 11 -28.36 11.63 -14.12
C GLN A 11 -26.87 11.47 -13.74
N LYS A 12 -26.12 12.58 -13.72
CA LYS A 12 -24.67 12.60 -13.44
C LYS A 12 -24.24 11.85 -12.18
N ASN A 13 -25.12 11.78 -11.16
CA ASN A 13 -24.83 11.14 -9.88
C ASN A 13 -25.15 9.63 -9.85
N LYS A 14 -25.65 9.05 -10.94
CA LYS A 14 -26.10 7.64 -11.03
C LYS A 14 -25.29 6.83 -12.04
N PHE A 15 -24.09 7.29 -12.39
CA PHE A 15 -23.22 6.56 -13.30
C PHE A 15 -22.74 5.27 -12.64
N THR A 16 -22.83 4.17 -13.38
CA THR A 16 -22.36 2.85 -12.98
C THR A 16 -21.28 2.41 -13.93
N TYR A 17 -20.24 1.76 -13.41
CA TYR A 17 -19.08 1.36 -14.19
C TYR A 17 -18.76 -0.10 -13.94
N ASP A 18 -18.52 -0.84 -15.03
CA ASP A 18 -18.07 -2.22 -15.00
C ASP A 18 -16.66 -2.31 -14.43
N ASN A 19 -16.30 -3.49 -13.92
CA ASN A 19 -14.98 -3.77 -13.36
C ASN A 19 -13.84 -3.41 -14.35
N LEU A 20 -13.98 -3.72 -15.64
CA LEU A 20 -12.97 -3.36 -16.66
C LEU A 20 -12.72 -1.84 -16.75
N ILE A 21 -13.77 -1.03 -16.63
CA ILE A 21 -13.62 0.44 -16.66
C ILE A 21 -12.98 0.93 -15.36
N GLN A 22 -13.35 0.32 -14.22
CA GLN A 22 -12.75 0.64 -12.93
C GLN A 22 -11.25 0.30 -12.89
N GLN A 23 -10.85 -0.86 -13.40
CA GLN A 23 -9.45 -1.28 -13.53
C GLN A 23 -8.67 -0.35 -14.48
N PHE A 24 -9.25 -0.02 -15.63
CA PHE A 24 -8.65 0.95 -16.55
C PHE A 24 -8.48 2.33 -15.89
N ALA A 25 -9.49 2.80 -15.16
CA ALA A 25 -9.45 4.06 -14.45
C ALA A 25 -8.36 4.09 -13.37
N LEU A 26 -8.22 3.00 -12.60
CA LEU A 26 -7.14 2.83 -11.62
C LEU A 26 -5.76 2.91 -12.29
N LEU A 27 -5.55 2.15 -13.37
CA LEU A 27 -4.29 2.13 -14.09
C LEU A 27 -3.94 3.50 -14.68
N LEU A 28 -4.91 4.17 -15.29
CA LEU A 28 -4.75 5.53 -15.81
C LEU A 28 -4.42 6.53 -14.70
N PHE A 29 -5.08 6.42 -13.54
CA PHE A 29 -4.82 7.28 -12.39
C PHE A 29 -3.43 7.06 -11.79
N ILE A 30 -2.98 5.81 -11.67
CA ILE A 30 -1.67 5.45 -11.14
C ILE A 30 -0.54 5.88 -12.10
N LEU A 31 -0.66 5.58 -13.39
CA LEU A 31 0.39 5.86 -14.37
C LEU A 31 0.40 7.32 -14.86
N GLY A 32 -0.79 7.89 -15.11
CA GLY A 32 -0.94 9.25 -15.62
C GLY A 32 -1.00 10.32 -14.52
N GLY A 33 -1.26 9.93 -13.28
CA GLY A 33 -1.46 10.84 -12.16
C GLY A 33 -2.83 11.54 -12.17
N ARG A 34 -3.14 12.20 -11.05
CA ARG A 34 -4.44 12.84 -10.80
C ARG A 34 -4.83 13.86 -11.87
N ASN A 35 -3.90 14.71 -12.29
CA ASN A 35 -4.19 15.80 -13.24
C ASN A 35 -4.51 15.27 -14.64
N CYS A 36 -3.75 14.28 -15.12
CA CYS A 36 -4.03 13.63 -16.41
C CYS A 36 -5.39 12.93 -16.38
N TYR A 37 -5.65 12.18 -15.30
CA TYR A 37 -6.93 11.50 -15.11
C TYR A 37 -8.12 12.47 -15.12
N GLU A 38 -8.04 13.56 -14.36
CA GLU A 38 -9.10 14.58 -14.30
C GLU A 38 -9.30 15.26 -15.65
N PHE A 39 -8.22 15.62 -16.35
CA PHE A 39 -8.30 16.19 -17.69
C PHE A 39 -9.06 15.26 -18.64
N LEU A 40 -8.71 13.97 -18.69
CA LEU A 40 -9.38 13.00 -19.55
C LEU A 40 -10.84 12.78 -19.13
N ARG A 41 -11.13 12.69 -17.84
CA ARG A 41 -12.49 12.53 -17.31
C ARG A 41 -13.41 13.69 -17.70
N LEU A 42 -12.91 14.93 -17.63
CA LEU A 42 -13.67 16.12 -17.99
C LEU A 42 -13.95 16.19 -19.50
N ASN A 43 -13.01 15.73 -20.33
CA ASN A 43 -13.16 15.68 -21.79
C ASN A 43 -13.95 14.46 -22.28
N LEU A 44 -14.08 13.41 -21.47
CA LEU A 44 -14.83 12.19 -21.76
C LEU A 44 -15.97 12.00 -20.73
N PRO A 45 -17.04 12.83 -20.82
CA PRO A 45 -18.12 12.78 -19.86
C PRO A 45 -18.77 11.39 -19.81
N ALA A 46 -19.15 10.96 -18.62
CA ALA A 46 -19.77 9.65 -18.35
C ALA A 46 -18.91 8.40 -18.67
N ALA A 47 -17.69 8.57 -19.18
CA ALA A 47 -16.80 7.47 -19.53
C ALA A 47 -15.95 6.97 -18.35
N LEU A 48 -15.51 7.90 -17.48
CA LEU A 48 -14.61 7.60 -16.37
C LEU A 48 -15.24 7.94 -15.01
N PRO A 49 -15.00 7.13 -13.96
CA PRO A 49 -15.45 7.42 -12.59
C PRO A 49 -14.91 8.73 -12.03
N HIS A 50 -15.61 9.27 -11.02
CA HIS A 50 -15.10 10.39 -10.22
C HIS A 50 -13.80 9.98 -9.49
N VAL A 51 -12.87 10.92 -9.29
CA VAL A 51 -11.59 10.64 -8.58
C VAL A 51 -11.83 10.03 -7.20
N SER A 52 -12.79 10.52 -6.43
CA SER A 52 -13.16 9.94 -5.13
C SER A 52 -13.53 8.45 -5.21
N ASN A 53 -14.16 8.00 -6.30
CA ASN A 53 -14.47 6.59 -6.50
C ASN A 53 -13.21 5.79 -6.84
N VAL A 54 -12.28 6.36 -7.61
CA VAL A 54 -10.98 5.75 -7.90
C VAL A 54 -10.15 5.63 -6.63
N GLU A 55 -10.08 6.69 -5.82
CA GLU A 55 -9.40 6.68 -4.52
C GLU A 55 -10.03 5.65 -3.57
N LEU A 56 -11.36 5.51 -3.55
CA LEU A 56 -12.04 4.46 -2.79
C LEU A 56 -11.68 3.06 -3.30
N LEU A 57 -11.66 2.85 -4.61
CA LEU A 57 -11.25 1.58 -5.21
C LEU A 57 -9.79 1.23 -4.87
N MET A 58 -8.89 2.23 -4.84
CA MET A 58 -7.51 2.03 -4.41
C MET A 58 -7.43 1.63 -2.93
N ARG A 59 -8.19 2.28 -2.05
CA ARG A 59 -8.22 1.98 -0.61
C ARG A 59 -8.83 0.62 -0.29
N ASN A 60 -9.81 0.18 -1.08
CA ASN A 60 -10.48 -1.10 -0.90
C ASN A 60 -9.77 -2.26 -1.62
N ASN A 61 -8.61 -2.02 -2.21
CA ASN A 61 -7.84 -3.07 -2.87
C ASN A 61 -7.27 -4.03 -1.82
N GLU A 62 -7.59 -5.31 -1.96
CA GLU A 62 -7.16 -6.40 -1.07
C GLU A 62 -5.62 -6.55 -1.01
N GLN A 63 -4.90 -6.03 -2.00
CA GLN A 63 -3.43 -6.09 -2.06
C GLN A 63 -2.73 -4.90 -1.41
N ARG A 64 -3.44 -4.14 -0.55
CA ARG A 64 -2.86 -3.05 0.23
C ARG A 64 -1.69 -3.56 1.06
N ILE A 65 -0.63 -2.76 1.16
CA ILE A 65 0.51 -3.03 2.05
C ILE A 65 0.16 -2.45 3.42
N LEU A 66 0.20 -3.30 4.45
CA LEU A 66 0.09 -2.90 5.84
C LEU A 66 1.47 -2.84 6.49
N GLU A 67 1.67 -1.90 7.40
CA GLU A 67 2.95 -1.71 8.08
C GLU A 67 3.31 -2.95 8.90
N CYS A 68 4.57 -3.38 8.85
CA CYS A 68 5.11 -4.54 9.57
C CYS A 68 4.53 -5.91 9.16
N GLU A 69 3.66 -5.99 8.14
CA GLU A 69 3.08 -7.26 7.70
C GLU A 69 3.89 -7.89 6.56
N PHE A 70 4.31 -9.15 6.75
CA PHE A 70 4.95 -9.95 5.71
C PHE A 70 3.93 -10.75 4.91
N ARG A 71 3.84 -10.46 3.62
CA ARG A 71 2.88 -11.08 2.70
C ARG A 71 3.38 -12.39 2.09
N PHE A 72 3.86 -13.32 2.92
CA PHE A 72 4.47 -14.59 2.45
C PHE A 72 3.51 -15.42 1.60
N GLN A 73 2.21 -15.38 1.89
CA GLN A 73 1.19 -16.09 1.12
C GLN A 73 1.18 -15.66 -0.36
N LEU A 74 1.35 -14.36 -0.63
CA LEU A 74 1.37 -13.81 -1.98
C LEU A 74 2.63 -14.17 -2.76
N ILE A 75 3.73 -14.52 -2.09
CA ILE A 75 4.94 -15.01 -2.76
C ILE A 75 4.63 -16.29 -3.54
N LYS A 76 3.81 -17.19 -2.97
CA LYS A 76 3.48 -18.45 -3.63
C LYS A 76 2.73 -18.20 -4.95
N GLU A 77 1.79 -17.28 -4.94
CA GLU A 77 1.02 -16.86 -6.13
C GLU A 77 1.92 -16.13 -7.14
N TYR A 78 2.84 -15.30 -6.65
CA TYR A 78 3.86 -14.64 -7.47
C TYR A 78 4.77 -15.67 -8.17
N CYS A 79 5.24 -16.69 -7.45
CA CYS A 79 6.08 -17.74 -8.01
C CYS A 79 5.34 -18.59 -9.06
N GLN A 80 4.08 -18.94 -8.78
CA GLN A 80 3.24 -19.68 -9.71
C GLN A 80 2.96 -18.89 -11.00
N SER A 81 2.61 -17.60 -10.88
CA SER A 81 2.33 -16.75 -12.04
C SER A 81 3.56 -16.46 -12.90
N ASN A 82 4.75 -16.41 -12.29
CA ASN A 82 6.02 -16.18 -12.99
C ASN A 82 6.77 -17.48 -13.36
N ASN A 83 6.16 -18.64 -13.11
CA ASN A 83 6.75 -19.97 -13.32
C ASN A 83 8.19 -20.07 -12.76
N CYS A 84 8.38 -19.62 -11.51
CA CYS A 84 9.67 -19.65 -10.84
C CYS A 84 9.60 -20.42 -9.52
N ASN A 85 10.69 -21.11 -9.21
CA ASN A 85 10.84 -21.86 -7.95
C ASN A 85 11.73 -21.11 -6.93
N TYR A 86 12.47 -20.12 -7.41
CA TYR A 86 13.43 -19.36 -6.62
C TYR A 86 13.24 -17.87 -6.88
N VAL A 87 13.43 -17.10 -5.84
CA VAL A 87 13.37 -15.64 -5.85
C VAL A 87 14.56 -15.09 -5.10
N LEU A 88 15.01 -13.91 -5.52
CA LEU A 88 16.00 -13.13 -4.79
C LEU A 88 15.27 -12.22 -3.81
N SER A 89 15.76 -12.16 -2.58
CA SER A 89 15.28 -11.23 -1.57
C SER A 89 16.30 -10.12 -1.39
N SER A 90 15.82 -8.88 -1.28
CA SER A 90 16.64 -7.71 -0.97
C SER A 90 15.97 -6.89 0.12
N GLU A 91 16.77 -6.31 0.99
CA GLU A 91 16.35 -5.37 2.03
C GLU A 91 17.07 -4.05 1.78
N ASP A 92 16.34 -2.93 1.84
CA ASP A 92 16.92 -1.59 1.78
C ASP A 92 16.03 -0.60 2.54
N ALA A 93 16.63 0.48 3.03
CA ALA A 93 15.95 1.52 3.79
C ALA A 93 16.02 2.87 3.08
N THR A 94 14.85 3.47 2.85
CA THR A 94 14.74 4.81 2.24
C THR A 94 14.30 5.83 3.25
N ARG A 95 14.94 7.00 3.28
CA ARG A 95 14.55 8.12 4.16
C ARG A 95 13.16 8.63 3.80
N CYS A 96 12.31 8.86 4.79
CA CYS A 96 10.96 9.40 4.61
C CYS A 96 10.76 10.71 5.40
N ILE A 97 9.67 11.41 5.10
CA ILE A 97 9.24 12.55 5.90
C ILE A 97 8.50 11.97 7.12
N SER A 98 9.07 12.16 8.30
CA SER A 98 8.52 11.65 9.56
C SER A 98 7.15 12.27 9.86
N ARG A 99 6.11 11.46 9.74
CA ARG A 99 4.73 11.83 10.05
C ARG A 99 4.03 10.64 10.69
N ILE A 100 3.21 10.92 11.71
CA ILE A 100 2.30 9.95 12.27
C ILE A 100 0.93 10.22 11.65
N ASP A 101 0.31 9.19 11.11
CA ASP A 101 -1.05 9.24 10.58
C ASP A 101 -1.89 8.11 11.19
N TYR A 102 -3.19 8.33 11.28
CA TYR A 102 -4.14 7.33 11.72
C TYR A 102 -4.74 6.62 10.51
N ASP A 103 -4.69 5.29 10.51
CA ASP A 103 -5.36 4.46 9.52
C ASP A 103 -6.69 3.93 10.06
N ALA A 104 -7.79 4.44 9.49
CA ALA A 104 -9.14 4.07 9.89
C ALA A 104 -9.52 2.64 9.49
N GLN A 105 -8.83 2.00 8.55
CA GLN A 105 -9.14 0.62 8.16
C GLN A 105 -8.60 -0.41 9.16
N SER A 106 -7.37 -0.22 9.64
CA SER A 106 -6.74 -1.08 10.65
C SER A 106 -6.99 -0.61 12.08
N ASP A 107 -7.57 0.58 12.28
CA ASP A 107 -7.73 1.23 13.59
C ASP A 107 -6.37 1.34 14.32
N SER A 108 -5.35 1.80 13.59
CA SER A 108 -3.98 1.88 14.09
C SER A 108 -3.26 3.16 13.66
N PHE A 109 -2.20 3.50 14.40
CA PHE A 109 -1.33 4.63 14.07
C PHE A 109 -0.10 4.14 13.31
N ILE A 110 0.19 4.80 12.19
CA ILE A 110 1.29 4.48 11.26
C ILE A 110 2.35 5.57 11.37
N GLY A 111 3.62 5.19 11.24
CA GLY A 111 4.74 6.15 11.14
C GLY A 111 5.55 6.36 12.42
N PHE A 112 5.26 5.61 13.48
CA PHE A 112 6.21 5.37 14.56
C PHE A 112 7.29 4.39 14.13
N SER A 113 8.44 4.43 14.80
CA SER A 113 9.49 3.42 14.60
C SER A 113 8.99 2.07 15.12
N SER A 114 9.10 1.05 14.27
CA SER A 114 8.53 -0.27 14.56
C SER A 114 9.27 -0.96 15.70
N CYS A 115 8.53 -1.60 16.60
CA CYS A 115 9.11 -2.47 17.61
C CYS A 115 9.58 -3.77 16.97
N LEU A 116 10.85 -4.13 17.18
CA LEU A 116 11.40 -5.40 16.73
C LEU A 116 11.33 -6.44 17.85
N VAL A 117 10.76 -7.60 17.55
CA VAL A 117 10.74 -8.78 18.43
C VAL A 117 11.49 -9.90 17.71
N ASN A 118 12.65 -10.28 18.23
CA ASN A 118 13.58 -11.21 17.57
C ASN A 118 13.96 -10.74 16.15
N GLY A 119 14.26 -9.44 15.99
CA GLY A 119 14.68 -8.89 14.70
C GLY A 119 13.54 -8.58 13.73
N LEU A 120 12.35 -9.14 13.94
CA LEU A 120 11.18 -8.93 13.09
C LEU A 120 10.27 -7.83 13.63
N PRO A 121 9.71 -6.96 12.77
CA PRO A 121 8.77 -5.93 13.17
C PRO A 121 7.44 -6.56 13.63
N GLN A 122 6.87 -6.01 14.69
CA GLN A 122 5.57 -6.44 15.20
C GLN A 122 4.42 -5.72 14.49
N SER A 123 3.52 -6.47 13.86
CA SER A 123 2.30 -5.93 13.24
C SER A 123 1.29 -5.45 14.29
N ASN A 124 0.56 -4.40 13.94
CA ASN A 124 -0.50 -3.80 14.76
C ASN A 124 -0.09 -3.41 16.19
N PHE A 125 1.20 -3.11 16.43
CA PHE A 125 1.68 -2.71 17.75
C PHE A 125 1.03 -1.40 18.23
N PHE A 126 0.83 -0.44 17.32
CA PHE A 126 0.25 0.87 17.62
C PHE A 126 -1.28 0.91 17.41
N GLN A 127 -1.98 -0.11 17.92
CA GLN A 127 -3.44 -0.20 17.92
C GLN A 127 -3.95 -0.13 19.37
N THR A 128 -4.75 0.90 19.68
CA THR A 128 -5.32 1.06 21.03
C THR A 128 -6.64 1.83 20.99
N ASN A 129 -7.49 1.55 21.96
CA ASN A 129 -8.70 2.32 22.25
C ASN A 129 -8.56 3.22 23.49
N LYS A 130 -7.35 3.34 24.07
CA LYS A 130 -7.08 4.11 25.29
C LYS A 130 -6.21 5.33 24.98
N PHE A 131 -6.69 6.50 25.40
CA PHE A 131 -5.95 7.75 25.23
C PHE A 131 -4.62 7.77 25.99
N ASP A 132 -4.55 7.18 27.19
CA ASP A 132 -3.32 7.17 27.99
C ASP A 132 -2.20 6.38 27.31
N GLU A 133 -2.54 5.29 26.63
CA GLU A 133 -1.61 4.48 25.87
C GLU A 133 -1.12 5.22 24.62
N LEU A 134 -2.04 5.90 23.92
CA LEU A 134 -1.68 6.78 22.81
C LEU A 134 -0.70 7.87 23.27
N LYS A 135 -1.00 8.54 24.39
CA LYS A 135 -0.13 9.59 24.95
C LYS A 135 1.25 9.04 25.28
N LEU A 136 1.31 7.88 25.94
CA LEU A 136 2.56 7.19 26.24
C LEU A 136 3.38 6.95 24.96
N TRP A 137 2.75 6.55 23.86
CA TRP A 137 3.47 6.30 22.62
C TRP A 137 4.11 7.55 22.02
N PHE A 138 3.38 8.68 22.01
CA PHE A 138 3.92 9.95 21.53
C PHE A 138 5.10 10.47 22.37
N ASP A 139 5.14 10.12 23.66
CA ASP A 139 6.22 10.50 24.56
C ASP A 139 7.42 9.54 24.51
N THR A 140 7.19 8.26 24.14
CA THR A 140 8.19 7.18 24.26
C THR A 140 8.80 6.76 22.94
N PHE A 141 8.03 6.75 21.85
CA PHE A 141 8.47 6.22 20.56
C PHE A 141 8.91 7.33 19.60
N ASP A 142 10.06 7.10 18.98
CA ASP A 142 10.54 7.95 17.90
C ASP A 142 9.65 7.81 16.66
N LYS A 143 9.41 8.92 15.97
CA LYS A 143 8.85 8.87 14.61
C LYS A 143 9.84 8.20 13.65
N SER A 144 9.32 7.46 12.69
CA SER A 144 10.12 6.83 11.65
C SER A 144 10.77 7.88 10.76
N ALA A 145 12.08 7.78 10.59
CA ALA A 145 12.86 8.60 9.66
C ALA A 145 13.17 7.85 8.37
N TYR A 146 13.02 6.53 8.38
CA TYR A 146 13.27 5.62 7.29
C TYR A 146 12.09 4.65 7.16
N ILE A 147 11.87 4.17 5.94
CA ILE A 147 11.01 3.02 5.65
C ILE A 147 11.96 1.91 5.20
N ASP A 148 11.98 0.82 5.95
CA ASP A 148 12.66 -0.41 5.60
C ASP A 148 11.74 -1.21 4.66
N LEU A 149 12.28 -1.66 3.54
CA LEU A 149 11.56 -2.35 2.47
C LEU A 149 12.20 -3.72 2.22
N HIS A 150 11.38 -4.76 2.38
CA HIS A 150 11.72 -6.09 1.91
C HIS A 150 11.13 -6.29 0.52
N MET A 151 11.98 -6.51 -0.47
CA MET A 151 11.55 -6.83 -1.83
C MET A 151 11.95 -8.23 -2.24
N ILE A 152 11.14 -8.80 -3.12
CA ILE A 152 11.37 -10.08 -3.76
C ILE A 152 11.35 -9.88 -5.26
N GLN A 153 12.29 -10.51 -5.94
CA GLN A 153 12.42 -10.47 -7.39
C GLN A 153 12.59 -11.89 -7.93
N SER A 154 11.76 -12.27 -8.91
CA SER A 154 11.97 -13.52 -9.64
C SER A 154 13.29 -13.48 -10.41
N VAL A 155 13.97 -14.63 -10.49
CA VAL A 155 15.16 -14.82 -11.34
C VAL A 155 14.77 -14.87 -12.83
N ALA A 156 13.48 -15.11 -13.13
CA ALA A 156 12.99 -15.08 -14.50
C ALA A 156 13.07 -13.65 -15.08
N PRO A 157 13.49 -13.50 -16.35
CA PRO A 157 13.56 -12.19 -16.97
C PRO A 157 12.16 -11.57 -17.10
N SER A 158 12.07 -10.26 -16.91
CA SER A 158 10.86 -9.42 -17.08
C SER A 158 9.76 -9.58 -16.03
N SER A 159 9.94 -10.37 -14.97
CA SER A 159 9.01 -10.36 -13.83
C SER A 159 9.13 -9.05 -13.03
N PRO A 160 8.03 -8.38 -12.65
CA PRO A 160 8.10 -7.18 -11.83
C PRO A 160 8.56 -7.53 -10.39
N PRO A 161 9.25 -6.61 -9.69
CA PRO A 161 9.55 -6.78 -8.27
C PRO A 161 8.27 -6.77 -7.44
N PHE A 162 8.31 -7.49 -6.33
CA PHE A 162 7.22 -7.63 -5.39
C PHE A 162 7.65 -7.14 -4.01
N ILE A 163 6.88 -6.21 -3.42
CA ILE A 163 7.14 -5.76 -2.04
C ILE A 163 6.58 -6.81 -1.09
N LEU A 164 7.45 -7.41 -0.27
CA LEU A 164 7.08 -8.40 0.72
C LEU A 164 6.52 -7.77 1.99
N SER A 165 7.22 -6.76 2.50
CA SER A 165 6.93 -6.06 3.76
C SER A 165 7.55 -4.67 3.72
N ALA A 166 6.95 -3.75 4.46
CA ALA A 166 7.45 -2.40 4.66
C ALA A 166 7.17 -1.96 6.09
N TYR A 167 8.14 -1.33 6.75
CA TYR A 167 7.92 -0.80 8.09
C TYR A 167 8.82 0.39 8.43
N GLY A 168 8.34 1.24 9.33
CA GLY A 168 9.05 2.42 9.76
C GLY A 168 10.23 2.10 10.70
N SER A 169 11.35 2.79 10.51
CA SER A 169 12.57 2.65 11.32
C SER A 169 13.23 4.00 11.59
N ASN A 170 13.96 4.07 12.71
CA ASN A 170 14.86 5.18 13.05
C ASN A 170 16.34 4.83 12.78
N ASN A 171 16.61 3.71 12.11
CA ASN A 171 17.95 3.19 11.81
C ASN A 171 18.83 2.94 13.06
N LYS A 172 18.20 2.61 14.20
CA LYS A 172 18.90 2.24 15.45
C LYS A 172 18.88 0.74 15.72
N ALA A 173 18.55 -0.08 14.73
CA ALA A 173 18.54 -1.54 14.87
C ALA A 173 19.94 -2.05 15.25
N THR A 174 20.01 -2.96 16.21
CA THR A 174 21.27 -3.49 16.70
C THR A 174 21.74 -4.67 15.83
N ALA A 175 23.04 -5.00 15.90
CA ALA A 175 23.56 -6.18 15.24
C ALA A 175 22.81 -7.46 15.65
N THR A 176 22.41 -7.56 16.92
CA THR A 176 21.59 -8.69 17.43
C THR A 176 20.21 -8.76 16.80
N ASP A 177 19.59 -7.62 16.47
CA ASP A 177 18.30 -7.61 15.78
C ASP A 177 18.48 -8.13 14.36
N VAL A 178 19.54 -7.70 13.67
CA VAL A 178 19.86 -8.17 12.31
C VAL A 178 20.15 -9.67 12.27
N PHE A 179 20.91 -10.20 13.23
CA PHE A 179 21.23 -11.64 13.27
C PHE A 179 20.03 -12.55 13.59
N LYS A 180 18.97 -12.02 14.20
CA LYS A 180 17.80 -12.81 14.62
C LYS A 180 16.66 -12.81 13.59
N ARG A 181 16.75 -11.99 12.55
CA ARG A 181 15.77 -11.90 11.46
C ARG A 181 15.64 -13.19 10.66
#